data_AF-A0A1H1R4R4-F1
#
_entry.id   AF-A0A1H1R4R4-F1
#
_cell.length_a   1.000
_cell.length_b   1.000
_cell.length_c   1.000
_cell.angle_alpha   90.00
_cell.angle_beta   90.00
_cell.angle_gamma   90.00
#
_symmetry.space_group_name_H-M   'P 1'
#
loop_
_entity.id
_entity.type
_entity.pdbx_description
1 polymer ?
#
loop_
_entity_poly.entity_id
_entity_poly.type
_entity_poly.pdbx_seq_one_letter_code
_entity_poly.pdbx_strand_id
1 'polypeptide(L)'
;MLEREFSFIKANIQHLEDENLKISKAKVGWHLDHSLKVINSVVANIKDSKSKEYQHKFNGLRLVVFTLGFFPRGKAKSPKRVLPPEIISKNDIEYQLKIAEKNVEIIDKLDKNQFFTHPLFEQLNKKQTIKFLRLHTNHHLKIVKDILK
;
A
#
# COMPACT_ATOMS: atom_id res chain seq x y z
N MET A 1 10.96 0.98 -7.64
CA MET A 1 9.51 0.91 -7.95
C MET A 1 8.67 2.09 -7.39
N LEU A 2 8.92 2.55 -6.15
CA LEU A 2 8.09 3.50 -5.38
C LEU A 2 8.87 4.73 -4.86
N GLU A 3 9.99 5.10 -5.49
CA GLU A 3 10.90 6.14 -4.99
C GLU A 3 10.22 7.51 -4.83
N ARG A 4 9.32 7.87 -5.75
CA ARG A 4 8.58 9.14 -5.68
C ARG A 4 7.59 9.13 -4.53
N GLU A 5 6.90 8.01 -4.32
CA GLU A 5 5.97 7.80 -3.23
C GLU A 5 6.69 7.85 -1.87
N PHE A 6 7.85 7.21 -1.74
CA PHE A 6 8.67 7.27 -0.54
C PHE A 6 9.20 8.67 -0.24
N SER A 7 9.66 9.38 -1.27
CA SER A 7 10.08 10.78 -1.14
C SER A 7 8.92 11.67 -0.65
N PHE A 8 7.72 11.46 -1.20
CA PHE A 8 6.52 12.17 -0.76
C PHE A 8 6.17 11.84 0.69
N ILE A 9 6.20 10.56 1.09
CA ILE A 9 5.94 10.16 2.49
C ILE A 9 6.93 10.88 3.41
N LYS A 10 8.23 10.81 3.11
CA LYS A 10 9.30 11.44 3.90
C LYS A 10 9.10 12.95 4.07
N ALA A 11 8.75 13.65 3.00
CA ALA A 11 8.51 15.10 3.04
C ALA A 11 7.28 15.49 3.87
N ASN A 12 6.33 14.58 4.08
CA ASN A 12 5.07 14.86 4.76
C ASN A 12 4.98 14.24 6.18
N ILE A 13 6.07 13.68 6.70
CA ILE A 13 6.11 13.14 8.08
C ILE A 13 5.88 14.25 9.12
N GLN A 14 6.17 15.51 8.82
CA GLN A 14 5.92 16.63 9.74
C GLN A 14 4.42 16.96 9.93
N HIS A 15 3.56 16.41 9.07
CA HIS A 15 2.13 16.73 9.02
C HIS A 15 1.24 15.65 9.64
N LEU A 16 1.75 14.76 10.50
CA LEU A 16 1.00 13.57 10.94
C LEU A 16 -0.36 13.87 11.54
N GLU A 17 -0.44 14.98 12.29
CA GLU A 17 -1.63 15.39 13.01
C GLU A 17 -2.63 16.18 12.15
N ASP A 18 -2.25 16.56 10.93
CA ASP A 18 -3.10 17.35 10.05
C ASP A 18 -4.30 16.52 9.57
N GLU A 19 -5.48 17.15 9.56
CA GLU A 19 -6.73 16.50 9.18
C GLU A 19 -7.67 17.43 8.44
N ASN A 20 -8.53 16.83 7.61
CA ASN A 20 -9.63 17.52 6.96
C ASN A 20 -10.81 16.56 6.82
N LEU A 21 -11.79 16.68 7.72
CA LEU A 21 -12.94 15.77 7.82
C LEU A 21 -13.85 15.79 6.59
N LYS A 22 -13.77 16.83 5.74
CA LYS A 22 -14.47 16.87 4.45
C LYS A 22 -13.83 15.92 3.42
N ILE A 23 -12.56 15.57 3.60
CA ILE A 23 -11.77 14.73 2.70
C ILE A 23 -11.63 13.30 3.24
N SER A 24 -11.29 13.16 4.52
CA SER A 24 -11.05 11.88 5.18
C SER A 24 -11.37 11.96 6.66
N LYS A 25 -11.89 10.88 7.23
CA LYS A 25 -12.04 10.74 8.70
C LYS A 25 -10.71 10.45 9.40
N ALA A 26 -9.65 10.18 8.64
CA ALA A 26 -8.33 9.84 9.17
C ALA A 26 -7.34 10.98 8.89
N LYS A 27 -6.40 11.17 9.83
CA LYS A 27 -5.31 12.13 9.72
C LYS A 27 -4.28 11.72 8.66
N VAL A 28 -3.41 12.64 8.29
CA VAL A 28 -2.28 12.36 7.38
C VAL A 28 -1.44 11.19 7.89
N GLY A 29 -1.09 11.15 9.18
CA GLY A 29 -0.26 10.11 9.75
C GLY A 29 -0.83 8.71 9.56
N TRP A 30 -2.15 8.56 9.67
CA TRP A 30 -2.85 7.30 9.40
C TRP A 30 -2.64 6.83 7.95
N HIS A 31 -2.75 7.74 6.98
CA HIS A 31 -2.58 7.40 5.57
C HIS A 31 -1.14 7.03 5.23
N LEU A 32 -0.15 7.74 5.80
CA LEU A 32 1.27 7.43 5.60
C LEU A 32 1.62 6.06 6.20
N ASP A 33 1.29 5.85 7.47
CA ASP A 33 1.59 4.60 8.18
C ASP A 33 0.86 3.40 7.55
N HIS A 34 -0.43 3.55 7.21
CA HIS A 34 -1.19 2.49 6.55
C HIS A 34 -0.55 2.09 5.21
N SER A 35 -0.11 3.07 4.41
CA SER A 35 0.54 2.81 3.11
C SER A 35 1.82 1.98 3.30
N LEU A 36 2.65 2.32 4.28
CA LEU A 36 3.88 1.60 4.58
C LEU A 36 3.61 0.19 5.11
N LYS A 37 2.65 0.04 6.03
CA LYS A 37 2.24 -1.28 6.54
C LYS A 37 1.74 -2.20 5.45
N VAL A 38 0.96 -1.68 4.49
CA VAL A 38 0.51 -2.46 3.32
C VAL A 38 1.68 -2.91 2.48
N ILE A 39 2.62 -2.03 2.13
CA ILE A 39 3.83 -2.39 1.38
C ILE A 39 4.61 -3.48 2.11
N ASN A 40 4.91 -3.28 3.39
CA ASN A 40 5.69 -4.21 4.19
C ASN A 40 5.02 -5.58 4.33
N SER A 41 3.72 -5.60 4.64
CA SER A 41 2.95 -6.83 4.79
C SER A 41 2.85 -7.59 3.46
N VAL A 42 2.57 -6.90 2.36
CA VAL A 42 2.41 -7.52 1.04
C VAL A 42 3.73 -8.10 0.56
N VAL A 43 4.84 -7.38 0.70
CA VAL A 43 6.17 -7.88 0.29
C VAL A 43 6.58 -9.10 1.12
N ALA A 44 6.33 -9.09 2.43
CA ALA A 44 6.56 -10.27 3.26
C ALA A 44 5.74 -11.48 2.77
N ASN A 45 4.45 -11.27 2.46
CA ASN A 45 3.57 -12.36 2.02
C ASN A 45 3.97 -12.93 0.64
N ILE A 46 4.31 -12.08 -0.34
CA ILE A 46 4.70 -12.57 -1.67
C ILE A 46 6.01 -13.35 -1.62
N LYS A 47 6.96 -12.93 -0.77
CA LYS A 47 8.24 -13.63 -0.57
C LYS A 47 8.05 -15.06 -0.07
N ASP A 48 7.06 -15.30 0.78
CA ASP A 48 6.80 -16.60 1.39
C ASP A 48 5.99 -17.56 0.49
N SER A 49 5.43 -17.05 -0.62
CA SER A 49 4.69 -17.85 -1.58
C SER A 49 5.61 -18.74 -2.43
N LYS A 50 5.11 -19.88 -2.90
CA LYS A 50 5.84 -20.74 -3.85
C LYS A 50 5.33 -20.51 -5.26
N SER A 51 6.20 -20.14 -6.19
CA SER A 51 5.84 -19.87 -7.59
C SER A 51 5.01 -20.95 -8.28
N LYS A 52 5.20 -22.22 -7.91
CA LYS A 52 4.45 -23.38 -8.45
C LYS A 52 3.00 -23.48 -7.95
N GLU A 53 2.67 -22.80 -6.87
CA GLU A 53 1.32 -22.78 -6.28
C GLU A 53 0.46 -21.63 -6.82
N TYR A 54 1.01 -20.83 -7.75
CA TYR A 54 0.28 -19.75 -8.39
C TYR A 54 -0.83 -20.30 -9.29
N GLN A 55 -2.04 -19.81 -9.07
CA GLN A 55 -3.23 -20.12 -9.83
C GLN A 55 -3.79 -18.83 -10.42
N HIS A 56 -3.65 -18.69 -11.74
CA HIS A 56 -4.29 -17.59 -12.45
C HIS A 56 -5.80 -17.78 -12.44
N LYS A 57 -6.52 -16.81 -11.86
CA LYS A 57 -7.98 -16.71 -11.90
C LYS A 57 -8.41 -15.35 -12.43
N PHE A 58 -9.44 -15.35 -13.29
CA PHE A 58 -10.02 -14.10 -13.76
C PHE A 58 -10.78 -13.41 -12.63
N ASN A 59 -10.61 -12.10 -12.51
CA ASN A 59 -11.29 -11.30 -11.50
C ASN A 59 -11.71 -9.96 -12.13
N GLY A 60 -13.02 -9.80 -12.36
CA GLY A 60 -13.58 -8.63 -13.04
C GLY A 60 -13.37 -7.32 -12.26
N LEU A 61 -13.50 -7.38 -10.93
CA LEU A 61 -13.25 -6.22 -10.07
C LEU A 61 -11.79 -5.76 -10.17
N ARG A 62 -10.84 -6.70 -10.12
CA ARG A 62 -9.40 -6.43 -10.32
C ARG A 62 -9.16 -5.80 -11.68
N LEU A 63 -9.78 -6.33 -12.74
CA LEU A 63 -9.64 -5.78 -14.09
C LEU A 63 -10.07 -4.31 -14.12
N VAL A 64 -11.28 -3.99 -13.63
CA VAL A 64 -11.80 -2.62 -13.61
C VAL A 64 -10.90 -1.69 -12.79
N VAL A 65 -10.57 -2.07 -11.55
CA VAL A 65 -9.74 -1.23 -10.66
C VAL A 65 -8.34 -1.01 -11.22
N PHE A 66 -7.71 -2.05 -11.78
CA PHE A 66 -6.36 -1.93 -12.33
C PHE A 66 -6.33 -1.15 -13.65
N THR A 67 -7.43 -1.15 -14.41
CA THR A 67 -7.55 -0.37 -15.65
C THR A 67 -7.83 1.10 -15.35
N LEU A 68 -8.79 1.40 -14.47
CA LEU A 68 -9.12 2.77 -14.09
C LEU A 68 -8.06 3.41 -13.18
N GLY A 69 -7.27 2.61 -12.47
CA GLY A 69 -6.26 3.08 -11.53
C GLY A 69 -6.84 3.80 -10.31
N PHE A 70 -8.08 3.49 -9.94
CA PHE A 70 -8.85 4.22 -8.95
C PHE A 70 -9.45 3.30 -7.89
N PHE A 71 -9.31 3.70 -6.61
CA PHE A 71 -10.01 3.12 -5.48
C PHE A 71 -11.03 4.13 -4.93
N PRO A 72 -12.33 3.78 -4.87
CA PRO A 72 -13.34 4.64 -4.27
C PRO A 72 -13.08 4.87 -2.77
N ARG A 73 -13.06 6.13 -2.34
CA ARG A 73 -12.87 6.50 -0.93
C ARG A 73 -14.02 5.96 -0.07
N GLY A 74 -13.71 5.45 1.12
CA GLY A 74 -14.70 5.02 2.11
C GLY A 74 -15.50 3.77 1.76
N LYS A 75 -15.21 3.08 0.65
CA LYS A 75 -15.94 1.86 0.24
C LYS A 75 -15.30 0.55 0.71
N ALA A 76 -14.01 0.56 1.03
CA ALA A 76 -13.27 -0.62 1.47
C ALA A 76 -12.81 -0.47 2.92
N LYS A 77 -12.76 -1.60 3.64
CA LYS A 77 -12.23 -1.68 5.01
C LYS A 77 -10.83 -2.27 4.99
N SER A 78 -9.87 -1.59 5.61
CA SER A 78 -8.50 -2.07 5.75
C SER A 78 -8.42 -3.28 6.70
N PRO A 79 -7.67 -4.35 6.36
CA PRO A 79 -7.47 -5.49 7.26
C PRO A 79 -6.79 -5.09 8.57
N LYS A 80 -7.16 -5.76 9.68
CA LYS A 80 -6.63 -5.45 11.03
C LYS A 80 -5.10 -5.37 11.09
N ARG A 81 -4.41 -6.29 10.40
CA ARG A 81 -2.94 -6.39 10.38
C ARG A 81 -2.19 -5.17 9.80
N VAL A 82 -2.88 -4.35 9.01
CA VAL A 82 -2.31 -3.14 8.39
C VAL A 82 -3.03 -1.87 8.87
N LEU A 83 -3.84 -1.97 9.92
CA LEU A 83 -4.36 -0.78 10.57
C LEU A 83 -3.22 -0.08 11.33
N PRO A 84 -3.09 1.25 11.17
CA PRO A 84 -2.25 2.05 12.03
C PRO A 84 -2.64 1.91 13.51
N PRO A 85 -1.68 2.03 14.45
CA PRO A 85 -1.98 2.19 15.86
C PRO A 85 -2.71 3.52 16.12
N GLU A 86 -3.24 3.67 17.34
CA GLU A 86 -3.91 4.91 17.76
C GLU A 86 -2.94 6.10 17.82
N ILE A 87 -1.75 5.87 18.39
CA ILE A 87 -0.67 6.86 18.45
C ILE A 87 0.35 6.52 17.37
N ILE A 88 0.58 7.45 16.44
CA ILE A 88 1.52 7.29 15.35
C ILE A 88 2.66 8.29 15.55
N SER A 89 3.87 7.80 15.84
CA SER A 89 5.04 8.67 15.98
C SER A 89 5.79 8.83 14.67
N LYS A 90 6.52 9.95 14.55
CA LYS A 90 7.46 10.18 13.45
C LYS A 90 8.50 9.06 13.32
N ASN A 91 9.07 8.61 14.44
CA ASN A 91 10.07 7.55 14.46
C ASN A 91 9.52 6.22 13.92
N ASP A 92 8.26 5.90 14.22
CA ASP A 92 7.62 4.68 13.72
C ASP A 92 7.44 4.73 12.21
N ILE A 93 7.00 5.86 11.66
CA ILE A 93 6.87 6.02 10.20
C ILE A 93 8.24 5.94 9.52
N GLU A 94 9.25 6.60 10.06
CA GLU A 94 10.63 6.53 9.52
C GLU A 94 11.17 5.09 9.55
N TYR A 95 10.88 4.34 10.61
CA TYR A 95 11.24 2.93 10.71
C TYR A 95 10.49 2.07 9.68
N GLN A 96 9.18 2.24 9.57
CA GLN A 96 8.36 1.53 8.56
C GLN A 96 8.81 1.86 7.13
N LEU A 97 9.22 3.11 6.87
CA LEU A 97 9.72 3.56 5.58
C LEU A 97 11.04 2.88 5.21
N LYS A 98 12.01 2.82 6.13
CA LYS A 98 13.28 2.10 5.91
C LYS A 98 13.06 0.62 5.59
N ILE A 99 12.06 -0.01 6.22
CA ILE A 99 11.69 -1.39 5.91
C ILE A 99 11.06 -1.48 4.51
N ALA A 100 10.18 -0.54 4.16
CA ALA A 100 9.51 -0.52 2.86
C ALA A 100 10.50 -0.33 1.71
N GLU A 101 11.50 0.54 1.87
CA GLU A 101 12.59 0.74 0.90
C GLU A 101 13.36 -0.56 0.65
N LYS A 102 13.76 -1.29 1.70
CA LYS A 102 14.44 -2.59 1.56
C LYS A 102 13.53 -3.65 0.91
N ASN A 103 12.25 -3.64 1.27
CA ASN A 103 11.27 -4.59 0.75
C ASN A 103 11.04 -4.44 -0.75
N VAL A 104 11.02 -3.22 -1.29
CA VAL A 104 10.87 -3.03 -2.74
C VAL A 104 12.11 -3.46 -3.54
N GLU A 105 13.29 -3.53 -2.94
CA GLU A 105 14.46 -4.13 -3.60
C GLU A 105 14.36 -5.65 -3.67
N ILE A 106 13.73 -6.26 -2.66
CA ILE A 106 13.49 -7.71 -2.61
C ILE A 106 12.46 -8.12 -3.67
N ILE A 107 11.35 -7.37 -3.79
CA ILE A 107 10.25 -7.75 -4.69
C ILE A 107 10.72 -7.87 -6.15
N ASP A 108 11.66 -7.02 -6.59
CA ASP A 108 12.15 -7.03 -7.96
C ASP A 108 12.88 -8.34 -8.32
N LYS A 109 13.53 -8.98 -7.33
CA LYS A 109 14.29 -10.23 -7.45
C LYS A 109 13.44 -11.50 -7.39
N LEU A 110 12.16 -11.39 -7.04
CA LEU A 110 11.26 -12.55 -6.91
C LEU A 110 10.93 -13.18 -8.27
N ASP A 111 10.52 -14.44 -8.26
CA ASP A 111 10.05 -15.11 -9.47
C ASP A 111 8.78 -14.45 -10.02
N LYS A 112 8.56 -14.58 -11.33
CA LYS A 112 7.38 -14.01 -12.02
C LYS A 112 6.05 -14.45 -11.40
N ASN A 113 5.99 -15.67 -10.87
CA ASN A 113 4.78 -16.29 -10.34
C ASN A 113 4.74 -16.37 -8.82
N GLN A 114 5.73 -15.84 -8.10
CA GLN A 114 5.48 -15.58 -6.68
C GLN A 114 4.30 -14.61 -6.56
N PHE A 115 3.43 -14.88 -5.60
CA PHE A 115 2.12 -14.27 -5.53
C PHE A 115 1.73 -13.81 -4.12
N PHE A 116 0.88 -12.80 -4.08
CA PHE A 116 0.20 -12.37 -2.88
C PHE A 116 -1.30 -12.66 -3.02
N THR A 117 -1.90 -13.31 -2.03
CA THR A 117 -3.35 -13.56 -2.01
C THR A 117 -4.08 -12.35 -1.43
N HIS A 118 -4.67 -11.54 -2.29
CA HIS A 118 -5.47 -10.39 -1.90
C HIS A 118 -6.91 -10.83 -1.56
N PRO A 119 -7.53 -10.32 -0.47
CA PRO A 119 -8.87 -10.74 -0.05
C PRO A 119 -9.99 -10.58 -1.09
N LEU A 120 -9.84 -9.61 -1.99
CA LEU A 120 -10.84 -9.31 -3.04
C LEU A 120 -10.36 -9.62 -4.46
N PHE A 121 -9.05 -9.69 -4.67
CA PHE A 121 -8.44 -9.78 -6.01
C PHE A 121 -7.80 -11.14 -6.27
N GLU A 122 -7.96 -12.08 -5.33
CA GLU A 122 -7.36 -13.41 -5.33
C GLU A 122 -5.82 -13.33 -5.44
N GLN A 123 -5.18 -14.34 -6.03
CA GLN A 123 -3.74 -14.35 -6.18
C GLN A 123 -3.28 -13.32 -7.23
N LEU A 124 -2.41 -12.42 -6.78
CA LEU A 124 -1.71 -11.44 -7.60
C LEU A 124 -0.27 -11.91 -7.79
N ASN A 125 0.13 -12.23 -9.02
CA ASN A 125 1.55 -12.53 -9.31
C ASN A 125 2.44 -11.30 -9.07
N LYS A 126 3.76 -11.46 -9.16
CA LYS A 126 4.74 -10.37 -8.95
C LYS A 126 4.35 -9.06 -9.64
N LYS A 127 4.07 -9.11 -10.94
CA LYS A 127 3.71 -7.93 -11.73
C LYS A 127 2.40 -7.29 -11.24
N GLN A 128 1.39 -8.09 -10.93
CA GLN A 128 0.11 -7.62 -10.42
C GLN A 128 0.24 -7.03 -9.01
N THR A 129 1.06 -7.64 -8.15
CA THR A 129 1.36 -7.16 -6.80
C THR A 129 2.06 -5.80 -6.83
N ILE A 130 3.07 -5.65 -7.69
CA ILE A 130 3.74 -4.36 -7.96
C ILE A 130 2.73 -3.29 -8.40
N LYS A 131 1.84 -3.63 -9.33
CA LYS A 131 0.80 -2.71 -9.80
C LYS A 131 -0.18 -2.35 -8.67
N PHE A 132 -0.61 -3.32 -7.86
CA PHE A 132 -1.46 -3.09 -6.70
C PHE A 132 -0.83 -2.12 -5.71
N LEU A 133 0.43 -2.36 -5.32
CA LEU A 133 1.15 -1.50 -4.39
C LEU A 133 1.21 -0.06 -4.90
N ARG A 134 1.58 0.15 -6.17
CA ARG A 134 1.57 1.48 -6.79
C ARG A 134 0.21 2.16 -6.74
N LEU A 135 -0.85 1.46 -7.14
CA LEU A 135 -2.20 2.05 -7.17
C LEU A 135 -2.70 2.38 -5.75
N HIS A 136 -2.48 1.48 -4.80
CA HIS A 136 -2.89 1.65 -3.40
C HIS A 136 -2.14 2.81 -2.73
N THR A 137 -0.81 2.83 -2.85
CA THR A 137 0.01 3.91 -2.28
C THR A 137 -0.39 5.26 -2.88
N ASN A 138 -0.48 5.37 -4.21
CA ASN A 138 -0.87 6.64 -4.84
C ASN A 138 -2.29 7.10 -4.46
N HIS A 139 -3.22 6.17 -4.24
CA HIS A 139 -4.54 6.50 -3.71
C HIS A 139 -4.44 7.20 -2.34
N HIS A 140 -3.65 6.67 -1.41
CA HIS A 140 -3.47 7.29 -0.09
C HIS A 140 -2.71 8.61 -0.16
N LEU A 141 -1.67 8.70 -0.99
CA LEU A 141 -0.92 9.95 -1.16
C LEU A 141 -1.78 11.05 -1.79
N LYS A 142 -2.74 10.69 -2.67
CA LYS A 142 -3.73 11.65 -3.18
C LYS A 142 -4.64 12.16 -2.06
N ILE A 143 -5.04 11.30 -1.11
CA ILE A 143 -5.82 11.75 0.06
C ILE A 143 -5.00 12.72 0.90
N VAL A 144 -3.74 12.40 1.20
CA VAL A 144 -2.83 13.31 1.95
C VAL A 144 -2.69 14.65 1.25
N LYS A 145 -2.47 14.66 -0.06
CA LYS A 145 -2.42 15.89 -0.87
C LYS A 145 -3.71 16.71 -0.79
N ASP A 146 -4.86 16.06 -0.69
CA ASP A 146 -6.14 16.76 -0.60
C ASP A 146 -6.44 17.24 0.83
N ILE A 147 -5.87 16.61 1.86
CA ILE A 147 -5.95 17.10 3.25
C ILE A 147 -5.10 18.37 3.43
N LEU A 148 -3.90 18.40 2.82
CA LEU A 148 -2.91 19.48 2.96
C LEU A 148 -3.11 20.66 1.99
N LYS A 149 -4.23 20.71 1.27
CA LYS A 149 -4.64 21.84 0.43
C LYS A 149 -5.54 22.77 1.20
#